data_AF-A0A9E5GPG2-F1
#
_entry.id   AF-A0A9E5GPG2-F1
#
_cell.length_a   1.000
_cell.length_b   1.000
_cell.length_c   1.000
_cell.angle_alpha   90.00
_cell.angle_beta   90.00
_cell.angle_gamma   90.00
#
_symmetry.space_group_name_H-M   'P 1'
#
loop_
_entity.id
_entity.type
_entity.pdbx_description
1 polymer ?
#
loop_
_entity_poly.entity_id
_entity_poly.type
_entity_poly.pdbx_seq_one_letter_code
_entity_poly.pdbx_strand_id
1 'polypeptide(L)' 'MKKFLEKKYKIIILVILIFIAVVSILNAKNDSLIYDEDSHIPAGYSYLTQHDMRLNPEHPPLLKDL' A
#
# COMPACT_ATOMS: atom_id res chain seq x y z
N MET A 1 26.95 -7.04 25.06
CA MET A 1 25.78 -7.00 24.16
C MET A 1 25.37 -5.59 23.73
N LYS A 2 25.16 -4.62 24.64
CA LYS A 2 24.79 -3.23 24.27
C LYS A 2 25.68 -2.59 23.19
N LYS A 3 27.00 -2.61 23.38
CA LYS A 3 27.97 -2.05 22.41
C LYS A 3 27.92 -2.67 21.00
N PHE A 4 27.52 -3.94 20.88
CA PHE A 4 27.38 -4.61 19.59
C PHE A 4 26.14 -4.11 18.83
N LEU A 5 25.01 -4.03 19.54
CA LEU A 5 23.76 -3.50 19.01
C LEU A 5 23.92 -2.04 18.58
N GLU A 6 24.52 -1.20 19.43
CA GLU A 6 24.78 0.22 19.10
C GLU A 6 25.67 0.41 17.87
N LYS A 7 26.60 -0.52 17.61
CA LYS A 7 27.48 -0.45 16.43
C LYS A 7 26.84 -0.99 15.16
N LYS A 8 25.85 -1.89 15.26
CA LYS A 8 25.29 -2.65 14.13
C LYS A 8 23.78 -2.46 13.92
N TYR A 9 23.11 -1.63 14.72
CA TYR A 9 21.65 -1.47 14.69
C TYR A 9 21.11 -1.15 13.29
N LYS A 10 21.79 -0.29 12.51
CA LYS A 10 21.37 0.04 11.14
C LYS A 10 21.31 -1.19 10.22
N ILE A 11 22.31 -2.07 10.32
CA ILE A 11 22.37 -3.30 9.52
C ILE A 11 21.27 -4.26 9.99
N ILE A 12 21.08 -4.38 11.30
CA ILE A 12 20.02 -5.23 11.87
C ILE A 12 18.64 -4.74 11.42
N ILE A 13 18.37 -3.44 11.49
CA ILE A 13 17.12 -2.83 11.00
C ILE A 13 16.94 -3.10 9.51
N LEU A 14 17.99 -2.88 8.71
CA LEU A 14 17.93 -3.12 7.26
C LEU A 14 17.57 -4.58 6.95
N VAL A 15 18.22 -5.53 7.63
CA VAL A 15 17.93 -6.97 7.46
C VAL A 15 16.49 -7.29 7.84
N ILE A 16 15.99 -6.73 8.96
CA ILE A 16 14.60 -6.92 9.38
C ILE A 16 13.62 -6.34 8.34
N LEU A 17 13.88 -5.14 7.84
CA LEU A 17 13.02 -4.51 6.82
C LEU A 17 13.01 -5.29 5.51
N ILE A 18 14.18 -5.74 5.04
CA ILE A 18 14.28 -6.59 3.84
C ILE A 18 13.52 -7.89 4.05
N PHE A 19 13.69 -8.54 5.21
CA PHE A 19 12.98 -9.77 5.52
C PHE A 19 11.46 -9.58 5.50
N ILE A 20 10.94 -8.54 6.17
CA ILE A 20 9.51 -8.22 6.17
C ILE A 20 9.01 -7.93 4.75
N ALA A 21 9.76 -7.14 3.97
CA ALA A 21 9.39 -6.82 2.59
C ALA A 21 9.32 -8.08 1.71
N VAL A 22 10.31 -8.96 1.79
CA VAL A 22 10.32 -10.22 1.02
C VAL A 22 9.13 -11.10 1.40
N VAL A 23 8.87 -11.27 2.70
CA VAL A 23 7.73 -12.06 3.18
C VAL A 23 6.39 -11.46 2.72
N SER A 24 6.27 -10.14 2.74
CA SER A 24 5.05 -9.43 2.31
C SER A 24 4.82 -9.58 0.82
N ILE A 25 5.85 -9.38 -0.02
CA ILE A 25 5.75 -9.53 -1.48
C ILE A 25 5.37 -10.96 -1.87
N LEU A 26 5.95 -11.96 -1.21
CA LEU A 26 5.63 -13.37 -1.48
C LEU A 26 4.19 -13.74 -1.08
N ASN A 27 3.64 -13.06 -0.07
CA ASN A 27 2.27 -13.31 0.43
C ASN A 27 1.21 -12.39 -0.17
N ALA A 28 1.56 -11.30 -0.85
CA ALA A 28 0.61 -10.31 -1.35
C ALA A 28 -0.53 -10.89 -2.20
N LYS A 29 -0.27 -11.99 -2.92
CA LYS A 29 -1.29 -12.69 -3.72
C LYS A 29 -2.38 -13.39 -2.91
N ASN A 30 -2.12 -13.64 -1.62
CA ASN A 30 -3.05 -14.28 -0.70
C ASN A 30 -3.92 -13.25 0.04
N ASP A 31 -3.62 -11.96 -0.12
CA ASP A 31 -4.42 -10.89 0.47
C ASP A 31 -5.72 -10.73 -0.32
N SER A 32 -6.83 -10.57 0.39
CA SER A 32 -8.14 -10.28 -0.18
C SER A 32 -8.48 -8.81 0.02
N LEU A 33 -9.31 -8.27 -0.87
CA LEU A 33 -9.83 -6.91 -0.73
C LEU A 33 -10.59 -6.76 0.60
N ILE A 34 -10.38 -5.62 1.27
CA ILE A 34 -11.26 -5.16 2.34
C ILE A 34 -12.41 -4.32 1.77
N TYR A 35 -13.44 -4.06 2.60
CA TYR A 35 -14.70 -3.47 2.16
C TYR A 35 -14.55 -2.19 1.32
N ASP A 36 -13.65 -1.27 1.68
CA ASP A 36 -13.49 -0.03 0.91
C ASP A 36 -12.66 -0.21 -0.37
N GLU A 37 -11.84 -1.27 -0.49
CA GLU A 37 -10.95 -1.45 -1.63
C GLU A 37 -11.68 -1.87 -2.91
N ASP A 38 -12.81 -2.56 -2.77
CA ASP A 38 -13.62 -3.05 -3.89
C ASP A 38 -14.16 -1.93 -4.79
N SER A 39 -14.39 -0.76 -4.21
CA SER A 39 -15.04 0.39 -4.81
C SER A 39 -14.02 1.49 -5.06
N HIS A 40 -13.09 1.72 -4.12
CA HIS A 40 -12.11 2.79 -4.25
C HIS A 40 -11.01 2.49 -5.27
N ILE A 41 -10.50 1.25 -5.35
CA ILE A 41 -9.44 0.91 -6.31
C ILE A 41 -9.95 1.00 -7.76
N PRO A 42 -11.08 0.37 -8.14
CA PRO A 42 -11.58 0.47 -9.51
C PRO A 42 -12.05 1.88 -9.86
N ALA A 43 -12.59 2.63 -8.89
CA ALA A 43 -12.96 4.02 -9.09
C ALA A 43 -11.73 4.87 -9.43
N GLY A 44 -10.67 4.80 -8.62
CA GLY A 44 -9.42 5.52 -8.90
C GLY A 44 -8.82 5.17 -10.26
N TYR A 45 -8.85 3.89 -10.64
CA TYR A 45 -8.41 3.46 -11.97
C TYR A 45 -9.27 4.06 -13.10
N SER A 46 -10.60 4.07 -12.95
CA SER A 46 -11.53 4.69 -13.90
C SER A 46 -11.30 6.20 -14.02
N TYR A 47 -11.00 6.88 -12.92
CA TYR A 47 -10.75 8.33 -12.92
C TYR A 47 -9.51 8.66 -13.74
N LEU A 48 -8.43 7.91 -13.53
CA LEU A 48 -7.16 8.11 -14.24
C LEU A 48 -7.22 7.71 -15.72
N THR A 49 -7.88 6.60 -16.05
CA THR A 49 -7.83 6.02 -17.41
C THR A 49 -8.99 6.43 -18.30
N GLN A 50 -10.18 6.59 -17.73
CA GLN A 50 -11.43 6.82 -18.46
C GLN A 50 -11.99 8.23 -18.20
N HIS A 51 -11.45 8.96 -17.23
CA HIS A 51 -11.98 10.25 -16.78
C HIS A 51 -13.47 10.15 -16.37
N ASP A 52 -13.93 8.95 -15.97
CA ASP A 52 -15.31 8.70 -15.52
C ASP A 52 -15.37 8.63 -14.00
N MET A 53 -15.92 9.67 -13.39
CA MET A 53 -15.96 9.88 -11.95
C MET A 53 -17.15 9.22 -11.21
N ARG A 54 -17.97 8.43 -11.91
CA ARG A 54 -19.28 7.97 -11.38
C ARG A 54 -19.22 6.74 -10.49
N LEU A 55 -18.11 6.00 -10.48
CA LEU A 55 -18.02 4.68 -9.85
C LEU A 55 -18.08 4.69 -8.31
N ASN A 56 -17.63 5.77 -7.68
CA ASN A 56 -17.75 5.99 -6.23
C ASN A 56 -18.34 7.39 -5.99
N PRO A 57 -19.66 7.55 -5.86
CA PRO A 57 -20.32 8.86 -5.78
C PRO A 57 -20.31 9.49 -4.37
N GLU A 58 -19.84 8.79 -3.35
CA GLU A 58 -19.91 9.21 -1.92
C GLU A 58 -19.14 10.51 -1.62
N HIS A 59 -18.18 10.89 -2.48
CA HIS A 59 -17.35 12.08 -2.32
C HIS A 59 -17.30 12.91 -3.61
N PRO A 60 -17.30 14.26 -3.51
CA PRO A 60 -17.28 15.15 -4.67
C PRO A 60 -16.08 14.89 -5.61
N PRO A 61 -16.28 15.04 -6.93
CA PRO A 61 -15.23 14.80 -7.93
C PRO A 61 -14.02 15.73 -7.80
N LEU A 62 -14.21 16.91 -7.19
CA LEU A 62 -13.16 17.91 -6.95
C LEU A 62 -11.98 17.41 -6.09
N LEU A 63 -12.19 16.40 -5.24
CA LEU A 63 -11.11 15.77 -4.45
C LEU A 63 -10.48 14.56 -5.16
N LYS A 64 -11.05 14.14 -6.30
CA LYS A 64 -10.70 12.94 -7.06
C LYS A 64 -10.04 13.26 -8.39
N ASP A 65 -10.09 14.53 -8.81
CA ASP A 65 -9.38 15.06 -9.96
C ASP A 65 -7.96 15.38 -9.51
N LEU A 66 -6.99 14.61 -10.00
CA LEU A 66 -5.59 14.62 -9.54
C LEU A 66 -4.66 14.73 -10.74
#